data_AF-A0A1C1CGQ5-F1
#
_entry.id   AF-A0A1C1CGQ5-F1
#
_cell.length_a   1.000
_cell.length_b   1.000
_cell.length_c   1.000
_cell.angle_alpha   90.00
_cell.angle_beta   90.00
_cell.angle_gamma   90.00
#
_symmetry.space_group_name_H-M   'P 1'
#
loop_
_entity.id
_entity.type
_entity.pdbx_description
1 polymer ?
#
loop_
_entity_poly.entity_id
_entity_poly.type
_entity_poly.pdbx_seq_one_letter_code
_entity_poly.pdbx_strand_id
1 'polypeptide(L)'
;MKFGQDFESTLARGEYPPEWVNSAISYKKLKKCIKRVQQELLSLGLDKDTLDALWKRVGSPDLGADLGAADSLLQYTVDDGETVSFTPKLTIVIDPRDGSPMDAWLSPETRQILRRLARSSRAHIDHTLQRDDSPDEQRRFTGESPSENDKHQLELVEVPLTADSEFFQTLRHELACLDDLQKAEYARLQDETNRLGSELRALRASKSKRSKKEVEIWRKIFELYSDAEVFLSSHEADAGARDAAHAQKQLQAFTQSLSTQQKQAPFRLGDNANTALSRFLQINVNLLRLIKFQEINRTAINKIMKKFDKRTSLPAKSSVTQSLTKSSPFIVQDLAKATCFTISEEVLSVIPQLNDYLCPICFSVSWRPVRLRCGHLFCIRCMIVMQQEENDQCPLCREAVVLEATEKNIDPEMVKFLYANFKADVKEKQRQNEIAAGIDRWGAAYEHAQRDRCVVM
;
A
#
# COMPACT_ATOMS: atom_id res chain seq x y z
N MET A 1 -24.18 5.53 -16.06
CA MET A 1 -24.68 6.20 -14.83
C MET A 1 -24.61 5.34 -13.55
N LYS A 2 -24.15 4.08 -13.63
CA LYS A 2 -24.37 3.06 -12.59
C LYS A 2 -23.48 3.15 -11.32
N PHE A 3 -22.23 3.60 -11.46
CA PHE A 3 -21.24 3.49 -10.37
C PHE A 3 -21.64 4.09 -9.01
N GLY A 4 -22.30 5.25 -8.97
CA GLY A 4 -22.67 5.87 -7.68
C GLY A 4 -23.69 5.04 -6.90
N GLN A 5 -24.65 4.42 -7.60
CA GLN A 5 -25.61 3.48 -7.02
C GLN A 5 -24.90 2.17 -6.67
N ASP A 6 -24.02 1.69 -7.55
CA ASP A 6 -23.25 0.47 -7.29
C ASP A 6 -22.36 0.62 -6.03
N PHE A 7 -21.70 1.77 -5.86
CA PHE A 7 -20.87 2.09 -4.68
C PHE A 7 -21.68 2.07 -3.39
N GLU A 8 -22.82 2.75 -3.34
CA GLU A 8 -23.70 2.75 -2.17
C GLU A 8 -24.31 1.37 -1.91
N SER A 9 -24.71 0.65 -2.96
CA SER A 9 -25.21 -0.72 -2.82
C SER A 9 -24.11 -1.66 -2.30
N THR A 10 -22.85 -1.39 -2.65
CA THR A 10 -21.70 -2.17 -2.17
C THR A 10 -21.38 -1.86 -0.72
N LEU A 11 -21.50 -0.60 -0.30
CA LEU A 11 -21.40 -0.22 1.12
C LEU A 11 -22.55 -0.81 1.95
N ALA A 12 -23.77 -0.80 1.42
CA ALA A 12 -24.96 -1.29 2.11
C ALA A 12 -25.02 -2.83 2.17
N ARG A 13 -24.58 -3.52 1.12
CA ARG A 13 -24.49 -4.99 1.08
C ARG A 13 -23.21 -5.49 1.77
N GLY A 14 -22.17 -4.69 1.78
CA GLY A 14 -20.95 -5.01 2.50
C GLY A 14 -21.26 -5.12 3.98
N GLU A 15 -20.79 -6.18 4.61
CA GLU A 15 -20.86 -6.37 6.06
C GLU A 15 -19.87 -5.44 6.78
N TYR A 16 -19.95 -4.15 6.49
CA TYR A 16 -19.11 -3.11 7.08
C TYR A 16 -19.78 -2.57 8.35
N PRO A 17 -19.02 -2.29 9.42
CA PRO A 17 -19.53 -1.60 10.58
C PRO A 17 -20.16 -0.24 10.22
N PRO A 18 -21.19 0.23 10.94
CA PRO A 18 -21.82 1.52 10.69
C PRO A 18 -20.82 2.69 10.70
N GLU A 19 -19.83 2.65 11.59
CA GLU A 19 -18.76 3.64 11.62
C GLU A 19 -17.97 3.72 10.30
N TRP A 20 -17.74 2.59 9.61
CA TRP A 20 -17.03 2.58 8.34
C TRP A 20 -17.89 3.18 7.23
N VAL A 21 -19.17 2.85 7.19
CA VAL A 21 -20.11 3.39 6.20
C VAL A 21 -20.24 4.90 6.35
N ASN A 22 -20.25 5.40 7.58
CA ASN A 22 -20.33 6.84 7.87
C ASN A 22 -19.04 7.60 7.50
N SER A 23 -17.88 6.96 7.63
CA SER A 23 -16.59 7.53 7.21
C SER A 23 -16.28 7.36 5.72
N ALA A 24 -17.07 6.55 4.99
CA ALA A 24 -16.88 6.35 3.56
C ALA A 24 -17.15 7.64 2.77
N ILE A 25 -16.48 7.79 1.63
CA ILE A 25 -16.64 8.98 0.79
C ILE A 25 -18.08 9.14 0.30
N SER A 26 -18.61 10.34 0.44
CA SER A 26 -19.97 10.66 0.00
C SER A 26 -19.98 11.00 -1.48
N TYR A 27 -19.94 9.96 -2.32
CA TYR A 27 -19.93 10.12 -3.77
C TYR A 27 -21.13 10.95 -4.28
N LYS A 28 -22.30 10.84 -3.63
CA LYS A 28 -23.47 11.68 -3.95
C LYS A 28 -23.28 13.15 -3.56
N LYS A 29 -22.76 13.45 -2.36
CA LYS A 29 -22.53 14.82 -1.89
C LYS A 29 -21.51 15.53 -2.77
N LEU A 30 -20.36 14.90 -3.01
CA LEU A 30 -19.33 15.44 -3.90
C LEU A 30 -19.84 15.65 -5.33
N LYS A 31 -20.67 14.74 -5.86
CA LYS A 31 -21.31 14.91 -7.17
C LYS A 31 -22.28 16.10 -7.20
N LYS A 32 -22.97 16.42 -6.09
CA LYS A 32 -23.79 17.64 -5.97
C LYS A 32 -22.91 18.89 -5.93
N CYS A 33 -21.77 18.87 -5.21
CA CYS A 33 -20.79 19.96 -5.24
C CYS A 33 -20.30 20.23 -6.67
N ILE A 34 -19.90 19.19 -7.42
CA ILE A 34 -19.46 19.34 -8.83
C ILE A 34 -20.53 20.06 -9.67
N LYS A 35 -21.82 19.73 -9.51
CA LYS A 35 -22.89 20.42 -10.26
C LYS A 35 -22.97 21.91 -9.92
N ARG A 36 -22.75 22.29 -8.67
CA ARG A 36 -22.72 23.70 -8.25
C ARG A 36 -21.53 24.43 -8.86
N VAL A 37 -20.35 23.81 -8.90
CA VAL A 37 -19.18 24.35 -9.62
C VAL A 37 -19.51 24.60 -11.09
N GLN A 38 -20.16 23.63 -11.76
CA GLN A 38 -20.59 23.82 -13.15
C GLN A 38 -21.57 24.99 -13.31
N GLN A 39 -22.49 25.18 -12.37
CA GLN A 39 -23.46 26.28 -12.40
C GLN A 39 -22.80 27.63 -12.16
N GLU A 40 -21.83 27.69 -11.23
CA GLU A 40 -21.04 28.88 -10.94
C GLU A 40 -20.21 29.28 -12.17
N LEU A 41 -19.47 28.34 -12.75
CA LEU A 41 -18.72 28.53 -14.00
C LEU A 41 -19.62 29.00 -15.16
N LEU A 42 -20.79 28.38 -15.34
CA LEU A 42 -21.76 28.79 -16.35
C LEU A 42 -22.28 30.22 -16.11
N SER A 43 -22.51 30.62 -14.86
CA SER A 43 -22.97 31.98 -14.51
C SER A 43 -21.93 33.07 -14.79
N LEU A 44 -20.65 32.67 -14.83
CA LEU A 44 -19.53 33.52 -15.24
C LEU A 44 -19.27 33.47 -16.75
N GLY A 45 -20.03 32.68 -17.51
CA GLY A 45 -19.82 32.45 -18.93
C GLY A 45 -18.54 31.66 -19.25
N LEU A 46 -18.05 30.88 -18.28
CA LEU A 46 -16.90 29.97 -18.38
C LEU A 46 -17.40 28.52 -18.44
N ASP A 47 -18.30 28.23 -19.37
CA ASP A 47 -18.79 26.86 -19.52
C ASP A 47 -17.68 25.89 -19.96
N LYS A 48 -18.04 24.60 -19.98
CA LYS A 48 -17.11 23.52 -20.28
C LYS A 48 -16.43 23.70 -21.65
N ASP A 49 -17.18 24.08 -22.68
CA ASP A 49 -16.65 24.17 -24.05
C ASP A 49 -15.78 25.44 -24.20
N THR A 50 -16.16 26.51 -23.50
CA THR A 50 -15.37 27.74 -23.37
C THR A 50 -14.03 27.44 -22.69
N LEU A 51 -14.02 26.84 -21.50
CA LEU A 51 -12.80 26.48 -20.79
C LEU A 51 -11.92 25.50 -21.58
N ASP A 52 -12.50 24.47 -22.21
CA ASP A 52 -11.77 23.54 -23.07
C ASP A 52 -11.08 24.26 -24.24
N ALA A 53 -11.71 25.29 -24.82
CA ALA A 53 -11.12 26.11 -25.88
C ALA A 53 -9.98 27.01 -25.36
N LEU A 54 -10.14 27.59 -24.15
CA LEU A 54 -9.11 28.43 -23.53
C LEU A 54 -7.87 27.58 -23.18
N TRP A 55 -8.04 26.40 -22.56
CA TRP A 55 -6.92 25.50 -22.24
C TRP A 55 -6.14 25.02 -23.46
N LYS A 56 -6.83 24.71 -24.57
CA LYS A 56 -6.17 24.29 -25.82
C LYS A 56 -5.22 25.35 -26.38
N ARG A 57 -5.49 26.63 -26.12
CA ARG A 57 -4.64 27.73 -26.58
C ARG A 57 -3.46 27.97 -25.67
N VAL A 58 -3.70 27.93 -24.36
CA VAL A 58 -2.63 28.03 -23.35
C VAL A 58 -1.60 26.91 -23.53
N GLY A 59 -2.03 25.72 -23.95
CA GLY A 59 -1.16 24.60 -24.29
C GLY A 59 -0.62 24.58 -25.73
N SER A 60 -0.97 25.56 -26.59
CA SER A 60 -0.48 25.60 -27.97
C SER A 60 0.91 26.24 -28.02
N PRO A 61 1.91 25.61 -28.66
CA PRO A 61 3.29 26.11 -28.71
C PRO A 61 3.46 27.45 -29.45
N ASP A 62 2.40 27.97 -30.10
CA ASP A 62 2.43 29.25 -30.84
C ASP A 62 2.42 30.50 -29.94
N LEU A 63 2.06 30.37 -28.65
CA LEU A 63 2.24 31.44 -27.66
C LEU A 63 3.65 31.30 -27.08
N GLY A 64 4.60 31.95 -27.77
CA GLY A 64 6.04 31.78 -27.65
C GLY A 64 6.61 31.75 -26.23
N ALA A 65 7.78 31.12 -26.15
CA ALA A 65 8.59 30.82 -24.96
C ALA A 65 9.06 32.03 -24.10
N ASP A 66 8.43 33.19 -24.23
CA ASP A 66 8.75 34.44 -23.53
C ASP A 66 7.85 34.74 -22.32
N LEU A 67 6.73 34.03 -22.15
CA LEU A 67 5.95 34.07 -20.91
C LEU A 67 6.54 33.03 -19.95
N GLY A 68 7.28 33.48 -18.94
CA GLY A 68 7.89 32.61 -17.94
C GLY A 68 6.85 31.70 -17.28
N ALA A 69 7.26 30.64 -16.59
CA ALA A 69 6.34 29.65 -15.99
C ALA A 69 5.27 30.23 -15.03
N ALA A 70 5.38 31.50 -14.64
CA ALA A 70 4.39 32.26 -13.87
C ALA A 70 3.32 32.99 -14.71
N ASP A 71 3.49 33.09 -16.03
CA ASP A 71 2.66 33.90 -16.95
C ASP A 71 1.74 33.04 -17.84
N SER A 72 1.23 31.93 -17.30
CA SER A 72 0.19 31.16 -17.99
C SER A 72 -1.10 31.98 -18.06
N LEU A 73 -1.58 32.29 -19.27
CA LEU A 73 -2.79 33.09 -19.52
C LEU A 73 -4.05 32.59 -18.78
N LEU A 74 -4.07 31.30 -18.46
CA LEU A 74 -5.09 30.64 -17.66
C LEU A 74 -4.38 29.68 -16.70
N GLN A 75 -4.67 29.76 -15.41
CA GLN A 75 -4.10 28.87 -14.41
C GLN A 75 -5.18 28.41 -13.43
N TYR A 76 -5.19 27.13 -13.11
CA TYR A 76 -5.99 26.56 -12.03
C TYR A 76 -5.07 25.83 -11.07
N THR A 77 -4.77 26.44 -9.93
CA THR A 77 -3.97 25.79 -8.88
C THR A 77 -4.88 25.25 -7.80
N VAL A 78 -4.44 24.17 -7.17
CA VAL A 78 -4.97 23.70 -5.90
C VAL A 78 -3.75 23.60 -5.00
N ASP A 79 -3.43 24.68 -4.27
CA ASP A 79 -2.17 24.73 -3.51
C ASP A 79 -2.17 23.66 -2.41
N ASP A 80 -1.09 22.90 -2.34
CA ASP A 80 -0.82 21.89 -1.32
C ASP A 80 0.02 22.48 -0.18
N GLY A 81 -0.56 22.58 1.02
CA GLY A 81 0.19 22.79 2.24
C GLY A 81 0.87 21.48 2.69
N GLU A 82 1.65 21.53 3.77
CA GLU A 82 2.24 20.32 4.39
C GLU A 82 1.15 19.31 4.85
N THR A 83 -0.04 19.82 5.13
CA THR A 83 -1.25 19.03 5.38
C THR A 83 -2.10 18.96 4.10
N VAL A 84 -3.03 18.00 4.00
CA VAL A 84 -3.99 17.94 2.88
C VAL A 84 -4.85 19.22 2.90
N SER A 85 -4.33 20.33 2.39
CA SER A 85 -5.06 21.57 2.14
C SER A 85 -5.24 21.67 0.65
N PHE A 86 -6.45 22.03 0.25
CA PHE A 86 -6.79 22.26 -1.13
C PHE A 86 -7.36 23.67 -1.20
N THR A 87 -6.56 24.63 -1.65
CA THR A 87 -7.01 25.99 -1.90
C THR A 87 -7.05 26.21 -3.41
N PRO A 88 -8.21 25.99 -4.04
CA PRO A 88 -8.34 26.17 -5.47
C PRO A 88 -8.27 27.66 -5.83
N LYS A 89 -7.58 28.01 -6.91
CA LYS A 89 -7.54 29.36 -7.48
C LYS A 89 -7.60 29.26 -8.99
N LEU A 90 -8.58 29.93 -9.60
CA LEU A 90 -8.67 30.11 -11.04
C LEU A 90 -8.22 31.51 -11.39
N THR A 91 -7.18 31.63 -12.21
CA THR A 91 -6.57 32.89 -12.58
C THR A 91 -6.58 33.08 -14.08
N ILE A 92 -7.04 34.25 -14.55
CA ILE A 92 -7.17 34.61 -15.96
C ILE A 92 -6.43 35.93 -16.21
N VAL A 93 -5.57 35.97 -17.22
CA VAL A 93 -4.87 37.20 -17.66
C VAL A 93 -5.72 37.95 -18.69
N ILE A 94 -5.87 39.27 -18.51
CA ILE A 94 -6.63 40.17 -19.40
C ILE A 94 -5.73 41.32 -19.89
N ASP A 95 -5.71 41.58 -21.21
CA ASP A 95 -5.10 42.81 -21.77
C ASP A 95 -6.14 43.95 -21.78
N PRO A 96 -5.86 45.09 -21.11
CA PRO A 96 -6.78 46.22 -21.03
C PRO A 96 -6.95 47.02 -22.33
N ARG A 97 -6.10 46.88 -23.35
CA ARG A 97 -6.07 47.79 -24.52
C ARG A 97 -6.78 47.25 -25.77
N ASP A 98 -6.94 45.95 -25.95
CA ASP A 98 -7.55 45.39 -27.18
C ASP A 98 -8.48 44.17 -26.97
N GLY A 99 -8.43 43.54 -25.80
CA GLY A 99 -9.12 42.29 -25.59
C GLY A 99 -8.49 41.09 -26.34
N SER A 100 -7.21 40.83 -26.15
CA SER A 100 -6.51 39.65 -26.72
C SER A 100 -5.51 39.12 -25.68
N PRO A 101 -5.21 37.80 -25.57
CA PRO A 101 -5.52 36.68 -26.48
C PRO A 101 -6.82 35.92 -26.18
N MET A 102 -7.54 36.31 -25.12
CA MET A 102 -8.72 35.59 -24.63
C MET A 102 -10.05 36.21 -25.10
N ASP A 103 -10.13 37.52 -25.33
CA ASP A 103 -11.47 38.11 -25.47
C ASP A 103 -12.20 37.65 -26.72
N ALA A 104 -11.55 37.42 -27.87
CA ALA A 104 -12.23 37.05 -29.12
C ALA A 104 -13.22 35.86 -29.01
N TRP A 105 -13.08 35.01 -27.98
CA TRP A 105 -13.90 33.80 -27.77
C TRP A 105 -14.81 33.87 -26.55
N LEU A 106 -14.62 34.87 -25.70
CA LEU A 106 -15.51 35.15 -24.60
C LEU A 106 -16.67 36.01 -25.11
N SER A 107 -17.89 35.67 -24.69
CA SER A 107 -19.06 36.52 -24.96
C SER A 107 -18.82 37.94 -24.43
N PRO A 108 -19.37 38.99 -25.06
CA PRO A 108 -19.30 40.35 -24.54
C PRO A 108 -19.71 40.43 -23.06
N GLU A 109 -20.70 39.64 -22.66
CA GLU A 109 -21.17 39.49 -21.29
C GLU A 109 -20.09 38.89 -20.37
N THR A 110 -19.46 37.78 -20.77
CA THR A 110 -18.36 37.14 -20.02
C THR A 110 -17.20 38.11 -19.81
N ARG A 111 -16.79 38.84 -20.86
CA ARG A 111 -15.72 39.85 -20.77
C ARG A 111 -16.08 40.95 -19.78
N GLN A 112 -17.33 41.40 -19.80
CA GLN A 112 -17.81 42.42 -18.88
C GLN A 112 -17.76 41.93 -17.43
N ILE A 113 -18.11 40.67 -17.16
CA ILE A 113 -18.02 40.06 -15.84
C ILE A 113 -16.57 39.99 -15.36
N LEU A 114 -15.64 39.48 -16.19
CA LEU A 114 -14.23 39.37 -15.84
C LEU A 114 -13.58 40.74 -15.59
N ARG A 115 -13.92 41.76 -16.39
CA ARG A 115 -13.46 43.14 -16.17
C ARG A 115 -14.00 43.75 -14.87
N ARG A 116 -15.24 43.42 -14.47
CA ARG A 116 -15.77 43.83 -13.16
C ARG A 116 -14.98 43.19 -12.02
N LEU A 117 -14.65 41.89 -12.15
CA LEU A 117 -13.82 41.17 -11.16
C LEU A 117 -12.41 41.77 -11.04
N ALA A 118 -11.78 42.11 -12.17
CA ALA A 118 -10.48 42.80 -12.21
C ALA A 118 -10.50 44.11 -11.40
N ARG A 119 -11.54 44.93 -11.61
CA ARG A 119 -11.72 46.21 -10.90
C ARG A 119 -11.96 46.03 -9.40
N SER A 120 -12.71 45.00 -8.99
CA SER A 120 -12.92 44.71 -7.57
C SER A 120 -11.66 44.19 -6.88
N SER A 121 -10.81 43.43 -7.59
CA SER A 121 -9.53 42.94 -7.04
C SER A 121 -8.56 44.10 -6.76
N ARG A 122 -8.50 45.11 -7.64
CA ARG A 122 -7.68 46.32 -7.44
C ARG A 122 -8.06 47.11 -6.19
N ALA A 123 -9.35 47.13 -5.80
CA ALA A 123 -9.79 47.83 -4.59
C ALA A 123 -9.22 47.24 -3.28
N HIS A 124 -8.70 46.00 -3.31
CA HIS A 124 -8.08 45.36 -2.15
C HIS A 124 -6.55 45.52 -2.08
N ILE A 125 -5.88 46.00 -3.14
CA ILE A 125 -4.42 46.11 -3.21
C ILE A 125 -3.91 47.52 -2.81
N ASP A 126 -4.80 48.53 -2.75
CA ASP A 126 -4.42 49.95 -2.67
C ASP A 126 -4.15 50.50 -1.25
N HIS A 127 -3.70 49.68 -0.29
CA HIS A 127 -3.51 50.13 1.10
C HIS A 127 -2.21 49.72 1.81
N THR A 128 -1.20 49.13 1.16
CA THR A 128 0.00 48.69 1.91
C THR A 128 1.31 48.59 1.12
N LEU A 129 1.70 49.63 0.37
CA LEU A 129 3.09 49.81 -0.04
C LEU A 129 3.48 51.30 0.00
N GLN A 130 3.62 51.83 1.23
CA GLN A 130 4.41 53.04 1.47
C GLN A 130 5.89 52.72 1.21
N ARG A 131 6.50 53.39 0.23
CA ARG A 131 7.95 53.49 0.14
C ARG A 131 8.30 54.90 -0.31
N ASP A 132 9.13 55.53 0.52
CA ASP A 132 9.43 56.96 0.62
C ASP A 132 9.77 57.67 -0.70
N ASP A 133 9.13 58.83 -0.87
CA ASP A 133 9.52 59.88 -1.81
C ASP A 133 10.74 60.66 -1.29
N SER A 134 11.62 61.06 -2.21
CA SER A 134 12.44 62.26 -2.05
C SER A 134 12.46 63.03 -3.37
N PRO A 135 12.15 64.34 -3.36
CA PRO A 135 11.94 65.13 -4.56
C PRO A 135 13.21 65.86 -4.97
N ASP A 136 13.51 65.94 -6.28
CA ASP A 136 14.13 67.16 -6.77
C ASP A 136 13.94 67.46 -8.26
N GLU A 137 13.66 68.74 -8.46
CA GLU A 137 13.86 69.65 -9.58
C GLU A 137 13.26 69.46 -10.99
N GLN A 138 12.41 70.45 -11.26
CA GLN A 138 11.86 70.89 -12.53
C GLN A 138 12.93 71.48 -13.46
N ARG A 139 12.87 71.19 -14.77
CA ARG A 139 12.64 72.20 -15.84
C ARG A 139 12.78 71.62 -17.26
N ARG A 140 11.66 71.72 -17.99
CA ARG A 140 11.47 72.07 -19.41
C ARG A 140 12.70 72.03 -20.32
N PHE A 141 12.67 71.24 -21.40
CA PHE A 141 12.54 71.76 -22.78
C PHE A 141 12.27 70.62 -23.77
N THR A 142 11.41 70.92 -24.74
CA THR A 142 10.87 70.09 -25.80
C THR A 142 11.93 69.62 -26.81
N GLY A 143 11.95 68.32 -27.11
CA GLY A 143 12.69 67.73 -28.22
C GLY A 143 12.16 66.32 -28.49
N GLU A 144 11.51 66.16 -29.64
CA GLU A 144 10.91 64.90 -30.10
C GLU A 144 11.98 63.82 -30.28
N SER A 145 11.80 62.68 -29.62
CA SER A 145 12.40 61.39 -29.96
C SER A 145 11.49 60.30 -29.38
N PRO A 146 11.06 59.31 -30.17
CA PRO A 146 10.15 58.26 -29.71
C PRO A 146 10.94 57.27 -28.84
N SER A 147 10.88 57.42 -27.52
CA SER A 147 11.44 56.45 -26.59
C SER A 147 10.43 55.36 -26.28
N GLU A 148 10.65 54.23 -26.94
CA GLU A 148 10.18 52.89 -26.60
C GLU A 148 10.35 52.60 -25.10
N ASN A 149 9.27 52.59 -24.31
CA ASN A 149 9.26 51.94 -22.99
C ASN A 149 7.87 51.75 -22.36
N ASP A 150 6.82 51.57 -23.15
CA ASP A 150 5.51 51.17 -22.60
C ASP A 150 5.53 49.64 -22.41
N LYS A 151 6.14 49.14 -21.32
CA LYS A 151 5.95 47.74 -20.89
C LYS A 151 4.50 47.59 -20.46
N HIS A 152 3.67 47.12 -21.39
CA HIS A 152 2.23 46.95 -21.22
C HIS A 152 1.97 45.98 -20.05
N GLN A 153 1.35 46.48 -18.97
CA GLN A 153 1.03 45.69 -17.79
C GLN A 153 -0.23 44.85 -18.04
N LEU A 154 -0.05 43.53 -18.16
CA LEU A 154 -1.14 42.55 -18.17
C LEU A 154 -1.88 42.53 -16.83
N GLU A 155 -3.21 42.43 -16.83
CA GLU A 155 -4.01 42.36 -15.60
C GLU A 155 -4.34 40.90 -15.22
N LEU A 156 -3.92 40.47 -14.04
CA LEU A 156 -4.22 39.15 -13.47
C LEU A 156 -5.54 39.20 -12.70
N VAL A 157 -6.52 38.38 -13.08
CA VAL A 157 -7.83 38.30 -12.42
C VAL A 157 -8.00 36.94 -11.76
N GLU A 158 -8.10 36.94 -10.43
CA GLU A 158 -8.54 35.78 -9.67
C GLU A 158 -10.07 35.67 -9.73
N VAL A 159 -10.57 34.54 -10.21
CA VAL A 159 -12.00 34.23 -10.31
C VAL A 159 -12.42 33.52 -9.03
N PRO A 160 -13.20 34.16 -8.13
CA PRO A 160 -13.59 33.57 -6.87
C PRO A 160 -14.65 32.48 -7.12
N LEU A 161 -14.23 31.23 -7.13
CA LEU A 161 -15.12 30.08 -7.15
C LEU A 161 -15.39 29.63 -5.70
N THR A 162 -16.64 29.73 -5.27
CA THR A 162 -17.07 29.33 -3.93
C THR A 162 -17.45 27.86 -3.88
N ALA A 163 -18.03 27.34 -4.96
CA ALA A 163 -18.50 25.97 -5.01
C ALA A 163 -17.36 24.95 -5.15
N ASP A 164 -16.22 25.34 -5.72
CA ASP A 164 -15.06 24.45 -5.82
C ASP A 164 -14.32 24.37 -4.49
N SER A 165 -14.20 25.50 -3.78
CA SER A 165 -13.74 25.57 -2.40
C SER A 165 -14.58 24.66 -1.51
N GLU A 166 -15.92 24.66 -1.64
CA GLU A 166 -16.80 23.74 -0.93
C GLU A 166 -16.57 22.26 -1.31
N PHE A 167 -16.34 21.97 -2.61
CA PHE A 167 -16.01 20.62 -3.07
C PHE A 167 -14.73 20.11 -2.41
N PHE A 168 -13.65 20.90 -2.43
CA PHE A 168 -12.36 20.52 -1.90
C PHE A 168 -12.33 20.46 -0.37
N GLN A 169 -13.04 21.36 0.31
CA GLN A 169 -13.22 21.27 1.77
C GLN A 169 -13.98 20.00 2.16
N THR A 170 -15.04 19.64 1.41
CA THR A 170 -15.77 18.39 1.63
C THR A 170 -14.88 17.18 1.39
N LEU A 171 -14.13 17.15 0.28
CA LEU A 171 -13.21 16.07 -0.05
C LEU A 171 -12.14 15.89 1.03
N ARG A 172 -11.53 16.99 1.48
CA ARG A 172 -10.54 16.99 2.57
C ARG A 172 -11.11 16.42 3.86
N HIS A 173 -12.30 16.86 4.27
CA HIS A 173 -12.94 16.36 5.48
C HIS A 173 -13.22 14.85 5.40
N GLU A 174 -13.77 14.38 4.27
CA GLU A 174 -14.05 12.96 4.06
C GLU A 174 -12.77 12.11 4.03
N LEU A 175 -11.67 12.63 3.47
CA LEU A 175 -10.37 11.96 3.50
C LEU A 175 -9.77 11.89 4.90
N ALA A 176 -9.89 12.96 5.69
CA ALA A 176 -9.45 12.94 7.09
C ALA A 176 -10.20 11.87 7.90
N CYS A 177 -11.53 11.74 7.69
CA CYS A 177 -12.31 10.68 8.32
C CYS A 177 -11.86 9.27 7.89
N LEU A 178 -11.46 9.08 6.63
CA LEU A 178 -10.91 7.81 6.14
C LEU A 178 -9.51 7.52 6.73
N ASP A 179 -8.66 8.53 6.84
CA ASP A 179 -7.31 8.41 7.44
C ASP A 179 -7.43 8.03 8.93
N ASP A 180 -8.31 8.70 9.67
CA ASP A 180 -8.58 8.39 11.09
C ASP A 180 -9.13 6.98 11.26
N LEU A 181 -10.08 6.57 10.41
CA LEU A 181 -10.63 5.22 10.43
C LEU A 181 -9.54 4.16 10.16
N GLN A 182 -8.72 4.36 9.13
CA GLN A 182 -7.66 3.42 8.81
C GLN A 182 -6.65 3.29 9.95
N LYS A 183 -6.27 4.40 10.58
CA LYS A 183 -5.37 4.40 11.73
C LYS A 183 -5.97 3.62 12.90
N ALA A 184 -7.25 3.83 13.20
CA ALA A 184 -7.95 3.14 14.28
C ALA A 184 -8.06 1.62 14.02
N GLU A 185 -8.44 1.22 12.81
CA GLU A 185 -8.58 -0.20 12.45
C GLU A 185 -7.23 -0.92 12.34
N TYR A 186 -6.19 -0.26 11.85
CA TYR A 186 -4.84 -0.82 11.87
C TYR A 186 -4.34 -1.05 13.29
N ALA A 187 -4.53 -0.08 14.19
CA ALA A 187 -4.17 -0.22 15.60
C ALA A 187 -4.94 -1.40 16.26
N ARG A 188 -6.22 -1.56 15.93
CA ARG A 188 -7.04 -2.69 16.41
C ARG A 188 -6.52 -4.03 15.88
N LEU A 189 -6.19 -4.12 14.59
CA LEU A 189 -5.61 -5.33 13.99
C LEU A 189 -4.26 -5.66 14.63
N GLN A 190 -3.43 -4.66 14.91
CA GLN A 190 -2.14 -4.84 15.56
C GLN A 190 -2.31 -5.35 17.00
N ASP A 191 -3.24 -4.79 17.78
CA ASP A 191 -3.55 -5.27 19.14
C ASP A 191 -4.02 -6.73 19.14
N GLU A 192 -4.95 -7.08 18.24
CA GLU A 192 -5.44 -8.44 18.08
C GLU A 192 -4.33 -9.43 17.66
N THR A 193 -3.43 -8.99 16.78
CA THR A 193 -2.26 -9.78 16.34
C THR A 193 -1.27 -9.98 17.48
N ASN A 194 -0.96 -8.95 18.26
CA ASN A 194 -0.09 -9.02 19.44
C ASN A 194 -0.67 -9.92 20.53
N ARG A 195 -1.99 -9.86 20.73
CA ARG A 195 -2.71 -10.72 21.66
C ARG A 195 -2.64 -12.17 21.22
N LEU A 196 -2.87 -12.46 19.94
CA LEU A 196 -2.70 -13.80 19.38
C LEU A 196 -1.27 -14.32 19.57
N GLY A 197 -0.27 -13.50 19.25
CA GLY A 197 1.14 -13.83 19.45
C GLY A 197 1.44 -14.20 20.90
N SER A 198 0.88 -13.46 21.86
CA SER A 198 1.04 -13.72 23.29
C SER A 198 0.36 -15.02 23.74
N GLU A 199 -0.86 -15.31 23.25
CA GLU A 199 -1.58 -16.57 23.48
C GLU A 199 -0.77 -17.77 22.95
N LEU A 200 -0.17 -17.64 21.76
CA LEU A 200 0.66 -18.68 21.14
C LEU A 200 2.02 -18.85 21.84
N ARG A 201 2.65 -17.76 22.30
CA ARG A 201 3.88 -17.82 23.11
C ARG A 201 3.64 -18.57 24.41
N ALA A 202 2.52 -18.30 25.09
CA ALA A 202 2.12 -19.02 26.29
C ALA A 202 1.85 -20.51 26.00
N LEU A 203 1.18 -20.82 24.88
CA LEU A 203 0.96 -22.20 24.44
C LEU A 203 2.27 -22.95 24.20
N ARG A 204 3.23 -22.32 23.50
CA ARG A 204 4.55 -22.90 23.22
C ARG A 204 5.41 -23.09 24.48
N ALA A 205 5.31 -22.17 25.45
CA ALA A 205 6.04 -22.25 26.71
C ALA A 205 5.51 -23.36 27.65
N SER A 206 4.25 -23.79 27.46
CA SER A 206 3.64 -24.84 28.27
C SER A 206 4.33 -26.20 28.09
N LYS A 207 4.70 -26.83 29.22
CA LYS A 207 5.33 -28.16 29.24
C LYS A 207 4.33 -29.32 29.13
N SER A 208 3.02 -29.04 29.10
CA SER A 208 1.97 -30.05 29.05
C SER A 208 2.03 -30.87 27.76
N LYS A 209 1.77 -32.19 27.86
CA LYS A 209 1.64 -33.08 26.68
C LYS A 209 0.54 -32.60 25.73
N ARG A 210 -0.53 -31.98 26.25
CA ARG A 210 -1.62 -31.41 25.43
C ARG A 210 -1.11 -30.23 24.60
N SER A 211 -0.45 -29.28 25.25
CA SER A 211 0.08 -28.09 24.58
C SER A 211 1.08 -28.43 23.48
N LYS A 212 1.92 -29.45 23.66
CA LYS A 212 2.83 -29.92 22.59
C LYS A 212 2.08 -30.41 21.34
N LYS A 213 0.99 -31.16 21.53
CA LYS A 213 0.13 -31.60 20.42
C LYS A 213 -0.59 -30.42 19.77
N GLU A 214 -1.03 -29.44 20.55
CA GLU A 214 -1.66 -28.22 20.03
C GLU A 214 -0.67 -27.37 19.22
N VAL A 215 0.60 -27.28 19.64
CA VAL A 215 1.67 -26.64 18.85
C VAL A 215 1.90 -27.36 17.51
N GLU A 216 1.88 -28.70 17.49
CA GLU A 216 1.96 -29.49 16.24
C GLU A 216 0.76 -29.24 15.32
N ILE A 217 -0.44 -29.03 15.87
CA ILE A 217 -1.63 -28.63 15.10
C ILE A 217 -1.42 -27.24 14.52
N TRP A 218 -0.99 -26.26 15.32
CA TRP A 218 -0.72 -24.90 14.85
C TRP A 218 0.35 -24.82 13.77
N ARG A 219 1.38 -25.67 13.80
CA ARG A 219 2.33 -25.79 12.68
C ARG A 219 1.62 -26.08 11.36
N LYS A 220 0.74 -27.08 11.34
CA LYS A 220 -0.03 -27.44 10.14
C LYS A 220 -0.93 -26.29 9.68
N ILE A 221 -1.53 -25.56 10.62
CA ILE A 221 -2.36 -24.40 10.30
C ILE A 221 -1.51 -23.29 9.65
N PHE A 222 -0.32 -23.02 10.18
CA PHE A 222 0.59 -22.02 9.64
C PHE A 222 1.20 -22.43 8.31
N GLU A 223 1.52 -23.71 8.12
CA GLU A 223 1.93 -24.27 6.82
C GLU A 223 0.85 -24.02 5.76
N LEU A 224 -0.40 -24.44 6.03
CA LEU A 224 -1.53 -24.18 5.12
C LEU A 224 -1.76 -22.69 4.85
N TYR A 225 -1.54 -21.83 5.84
CA TYR A 225 -1.75 -20.40 5.71
C TYR A 225 -0.65 -19.75 4.86
N SER A 226 0.61 -20.10 5.10
CA SER A 226 1.75 -19.61 4.34
C SER A 226 1.66 -20.04 2.87
N ASP A 227 1.30 -21.31 2.61
CA ASP A 227 1.14 -21.86 1.26
C ASP A 227 -0.02 -21.19 0.50
N ALA A 228 -1.05 -20.73 1.21
CA ALA A 228 -2.21 -20.08 0.59
C ALA A 228 -1.92 -18.66 0.10
N GLU A 229 -0.83 -18.01 0.57
CA GLU A 229 -0.42 -16.68 0.12
C GLU A 229 -1.58 -15.67 0.07
N VAL A 230 -2.36 -15.61 1.16
CA VAL A 230 -3.72 -15.00 1.14
C VAL A 230 -3.71 -13.54 0.70
N PHE A 231 -2.78 -12.74 1.22
CA PHE A 231 -2.75 -11.28 0.98
C PHE A 231 -1.51 -10.81 0.21
N LEU A 232 -0.44 -11.61 0.20
CA LEU A 232 0.81 -11.32 -0.49
C LEU A 232 1.18 -12.52 -1.34
N SER A 233 1.46 -12.30 -2.63
CA SER A 233 2.05 -13.34 -3.47
C SER A 233 3.57 -13.23 -3.55
N SER A 234 4.25 -14.37 -3.54
CA SER A 234 5.67 -14.48 -3.83
C SER A 234 5.99 -14.84 -5.29
N HIS A 235 4.97 -15.09 -6.11
CA HIS A 235 5.18 -15.46 -7.52
C HIS A 235 5.66 -14.27 -8.36
N GLU A 236 6.57 -14.53 -9.29
CA GLU A 236 7.20 -13.49 -10.13
C GLU A 236 6.19 -12.64 -10.92
N ALA A 237 5.08 -13.25 -11.37
CA ALA A 237 4.10 -12.60 -12.24
C ALA A 237 3.17 -11.62 -11.49
N ASP A 238 2.84 -11.88 -10.22
CA ASP A 238 1.90 -11.11 -9.41
C ASP A 238 2.45 -10.77 -8.01
N ALA A 239 3.78 -10.65 -7.91
CA ALA A 239 4.48 -10.37 -6.66
C ALA A 239 3.95 -9.12 -5.95
N GLY A 240 3.67 -9.26 -4.66
CA GLY A 240 3.20 -8.16 -3.80
C GLY A 240 1.77 -8.32 -3.31
N ALA A 241 1.14 -7.20 -2.96
CA ALA A 241 -0.19 -7.17 -2.35
C ALA A 241 -1.27 -7.59 -3.35
N ARG A 242 -2.07 -8.59 -2.95
CA ARG A 242 -3.23 -9.04 -3.71
C ARG A 242 -4.38 -8.05 -3.57
N ASP A 243 -5.13 -7.87 -4.65
CA ASP A 243 -6.42 -7.18 -4.58
C ASP A 243 -7.44 -7.99 -3.75
N ALA A 244 -8.54 -7.35 -3.38
CA ALA A 244 -9.56 -7.95 -2.54
C ALA A 244 -10.22 -9.20 -3.16
N ALA A 245 -10.31 -9.28 -4.49
CA ALA A 245 -10.95 -10.40 -5.17
C ALA A 245 -10.04 -11.65 -5.10
N HIS A 246 -8.76 -11.48 -5.38
CA HIS A 246 -7.75 -12.53 -5.26
C HIS A 246 -7.58 -12.94 -3.80
N ALA A 247 -7.48 -11.98 -2.87
CA ALA A 247 -7.35 -12.28 -1.45
C ALA A 247 -8.58 -13.03 -0.89
N GLN A 248 -9.79 -12.68 -1.32
CA GLN A 248 -11.00 -13.42 -0.96
C GLN A 248 -10.92 -14.88 -1.45
N LYS A 249 -10.51 -15.09 -2.70
CA LYS A 249 -10.39 -16.43 -3.28
C LYS A 249 -9.37 -17.27 -2.51
N GLN A 250 -8.20 -16.70 -2.18
CA GLN A 250 -7.17 -17.41 -1.44
C GLN A 250 -7.57 -17.67 0.02
N LEU A 251 -8.26 -16.74 0.69
CA LEU A 251 -8.79 -16.97 2.03
C LEU A 251 -9.84 -18.09 2.04
N GLN A 252 -10.68 -18.16 1.00
CA GLN A 252 -11.62 -19.26 0.81
C GLN A 252 -10.90 -20.59 0.59
N ALA A 253 -9.84 -20.61 -0.24
CA ALA A 253 -9.03 -21.82 -0.45
C ALA A 253 -8.37 -22.28 0.86
N PHE A 254 -7.76 -21.36 1.61
CA PHE A 254 -7.16 -21.64 2.93
C PHE A 254 -8.18 -22.25 3.90
N THR A 255 -9.35 -21.62 4.06
CA THR A 255 -10.39 -22.10 4.99
C THR A 255 -10.95 -23.46 4.55
N GLN A 256 -11.07 -23.72 3.24
CA GLN A 256 -11.44 -25.04 2.71
C GLN A 256 -10.38 -26.10 3.01
N SER A 257 -9.10 -25.80 2.79
CA SER A 257 -7.98 -26.69 3.11
C SER A 257 -7.94 -27.00 4.61
N LEU A 258 -8.12 -26.00 5.46
CA LEU A 258 -8.20 -26.15 6.91
C LEU A 258 -9.35 -27.08 7.32
N SER A 259 -10.55 -26.89 6.73
CA SER A 259 -11.72 -27.74 7.00
C SER A 259 -11.52 -29.19 6.54
N THR A 260 -10.82 -29.39 5.43
CA THR A 260 -10.52 -30.73 4.88
C THR A 260 -9.55 -31.46 5.79
N GLN A 261 -8.51 -30.77 6.25
CA GLN A 261 -7.54 -31.33 7.20
C GLN A 261 -8.21 -31.66 8.54
N GLN A 262 -9.10 -30.80 9.03
CA GLN A 262 -9.88 -31.05 10.24
C GLN A 262 -10.80 -32.27 10.11
N LYS A 263 -11.35 -32.55 8.91
CA LYS A 263 -12.14 -33.77 8.66
C LYS A 263 -11.29 -35.03 8.66
N GLN A 264 -10.07 -34.97 8.09
CA GLN A 264 -9.15 -36.11 8.04
C GLN A 264 -8.53 -36.43 9.41
N ALA A 265 -8.17 -35.40 10.16
CA ALA A 265 -7.59 -35.52 11.49
C ALA A 265 -8.12 -34.38 12.37
N PRO A 266 -9.18 -34.61 13.18
CA PRO A 266 -9.81 -33.54 13.94
C PRO A 266 -8.83 -32.87 14.89
N PHE A 267 -8.69 -31.56 14.73
CA PHE A 267 -7.89 -30.71 15.61
C PHE A 267 -8.47 -30.74 17.02
N ARG A 268 -7.82 -31.50 17.92
CA ARG A 268 -8.20 -31.55 19.34
C ARG A 268 -7.56 -30.38 20.10
N LEU A 269 -7.99 -29.17 19.78
CA LEU A 269 -7.58 -27.94 20.47
C LEU A 269 -8.39 -27.78 21.76
N GLY A 270 -7.77 -27.31 22.83
CA GLY A 270 -8.47 -26.81 24.02
C GLY A 270 -9.05 -25.42 23.84
N ASP A 271 -9.83 -24.98 24.82
CA ASP A 271 -10.64 -23.76 24.73
C ASP A 271 -9.80 -22.53 24.41
N ASN A 272 -8.64 -22.38 25.07
CA ASN A 272 -7.70 -21.29 24.79
C ASN A 272 -7.14 -21.35 23.35
N ALA A 273 -6.77 -22.55 22.88
CA ALA A 273 -6.23 -22.73 21.54
C ALA A 273 -7.31 -22.56 20.44
N ASN A 274 -8.56 -22.95 20.72
CA ASN A 274 -9.71 -22.68 19.84
C ASN A 274 -10.05 -21.18 19.80
N THR A 275 -9.93 -20.48 20.94
CA THR A 275 -10.10 -19.03 21.01
C THR A 275 -9.04 -18.32 20.17
N ALA A 276 -7.78 -18.75 20.29
CA ALA A 276 -6.68 -18.24 19.48
C ALA A 276 -6.89 -18.53 17.98
N LEU A 277 -7.39 -19.72 17.60
CA LEU A 277 -7.71 -20.06 16.21
C LEU A 277 -8.84 -19.17 15.66
N SER A 278 -9.89 -18.97 16.46
CA SER A 278 -10.99 -18.07 16.09
C SER A 278 -10.50 -16.64 15.89
N ARG A 279 -9.61 -16.16 16.77
CA ARG A 279 -8.96 -14.85 16.64
C ARG A 279 -8.12 -14.75 15.37
N PHE A 280 -7.31 -15.76 15.07
CA PHE A 280 -6.51 -15.82 13.85
C PHE A 280 -7.39 -15.71 12.59
N LEU A 281 -8.46 -16.49 12.51
CA LEU A 281 -9.41 -16.41 11.39
C LEU A 281 -10.09 -15.04 11.31
N GLN A 282 -10.47 -14.46 12.46
CA GLN A 282 -11.10 -13.15 12.51
C GLN A 282 -10.16 -12.02 12.05
N ILE A 283 -8.87 -12.06 12.41
CA ILE A 283 -7.85 -11.10 11.93
C ILE A 283 -7.81 -11.11 10.40
N ASN A 284 -7.75 -12.30 9.80
CA ASN A 284 -7.72 -12.46 8.35
C ASN A 284 -9.01 -11.94 7.67
N VAL A 285 -10.18 -12.27 8.22
CA VAL A 285 -11.46 -11.77 7.70
C VAL A 285 -11.55 -10.24 7.80
N ASN A 286 -11.10 -9.66 8.92
CA ASN A 286 -11.09 -8.22 9.14
C ASN A 286 -10.13 -7.52 8.17
N LEU A 287 -8.93 -8.08 7.94
CA LEU A 287 -7.98 -7.55 6.96
C LEU A 287 -8.57 -7.56 5.55
N LEU A 288 -9.20 -8.66 5.12
CA LEU A 288 -9.89 -8.73 3.83
C LEU A 288 -11.00 -7.67 3.72
N ARG A 289 -11.79 -7.49 4.78
CA ARG A 289 -12.86 -6.48 4.82
C ARG A 289 -12.29 -5.07 4.68
N LEU A 290 -11.17 -4.79 5.32
CA LEU A 290 -10.52 -3.48 5.25
C LEU A 290 -9.90 -3.20 3.88
N ILE A 291 -9.25 -4.20 3.25
CA ILE A 291 -8.76 -4.10 1.86
C ILE A 291 -9.92 -3.80 0.90
N LYS A 292 -11.04 -4.53 1.01
CA LYS A 292 -12.26 -4.25 0.21
C LYS A 292 -12.76 -2.82 0.40
N PHE A 293 -12.82 -2.36 1.65
CA PHE A 293 -13.26 -1.01 1.98
C PHE A 293 -12.32 0.06 1.39
N GLN A 294 -11.01 -0.17 1.46
CA GLN A 294 -10.00 0.71 0.86
C GLN A 294 -10.16 0.79 -0.66
N GLU A 295 -10.28 -0.35 -1.34
CA GLU A 295 -10.40 -0.40 -2.80
C GLU A 295 -11.63 0.33 -3.34
N ILE A 296 -12.80 0.14 -2.72
CA ILE A 296 -14.03 0.79 -3.17
C ILE A 296 -13.96 2.30 -2.98
N ASN A 297 -13.40 2.78 -1.86
CA ASN A 297 -13.23 4.21 -1.58
C ASN A 297 -12.15 4.83 -2.49
N ARG A 298 -10.99 4.18 -2.69
CA ARG A 298 -9.96 4.62 -3.66
C ARG A 298 -10.53 4.70 -5.08
N THR A 299 -11.37 3.74 -5.46
CA THR A 299 -12.07 3.78 -6.76
C THR A 299 -13.07 4.94 -6.82
N ALA A 300 -13.80 5.20 -5.74
CA ALA A 300 -14.73 6.33 -5.65
C ALA A 300 -14.00 7.68 -5.76
N ILE A 301 -12.86 7.87 -5.08
CA ILE A 301 -11.99 9.06 -5.18
C ILE A 301 -11.53 9.25 -6.62
N ASN A 302 -10.96 8.21 -7.22
CA ASN A 302 -10.49 8.29 -8.60
C ASN A 302 -11.60 8.66 -9.58
N LYS A 303 -12.81 8.10 -9.38
CA LYS A 303 -13.98 8.41 -10.23
C LYS A 303 -14.60 9.76 -9.93
N ILE A 304 -14.51 10.29 -8.71
CA ILE A 304 -15.01 11.63 -8.37
C ILE A 304 -14.08 12.70 -8.93
N MET A 305 -12.76 12.51 -8.82
CA MET A 305 -11.77 13.41 -9.42
C MET A 305 -11.85 13.42 -10.95
N LYS A 306 -11.95 12.24 -11.60
CA LYS A 306 -12.20 12.17 -13.06
C LYS A 306 -13.51 12.88 -13.47
N LYS A 307 -14.50 12.88 -12.58
CA LYS A 307 -15.78 13.55 -12.85
C LYS A 307 -15.66 15.06 -12.70
N PHE A 308 -14.92 15.54 -11.70
CA PHE A 308 -14.64 16.95 -11.48
C PHE A 308 -14.01 17.54 -12.76
N ASP A 309 -12.82 17.08 -13.14
CA ASP A 309 -12.11 17.56 -14.34
C ASP A 309 -12.99 17.53 -15.60
N LYS A 310 -13.71 16.42 -15.84
CA LYS A 310 -14.55 16.28 -17.03
C LYS A 310 -15.74 17.26 -17.08
N ARG A 311 -16.25 17.66 -15.91
CA ARG A 311 -17.48 18.45 -15.79
C ARG A 311 -17.17 19.95 -15.69
N THR A 312 -16.08 20.30 -15.01
CA THR A 312 -15.69 21.69 -14.78
C THR A 312 -14.66 22.17 -15.78
N SER A 313 -13.98 21.26 -16.50
CA SER A 313 -12.79 21.58 -17.31
C SER A 313 -11.69 22.30 -16.51
N LEU A 314 -11.66 22.08 -15.18
CA LEU A 314 -10.61 22.57 -14.30
C LEU A 314 -9.67 21.38 -13.96
N PRO A 315 -8.38 21.43 -14.33
CA PRO A 315 -7.46 20.29 -14.23
C PRO A 315 -6.97 20.05 -12.79
N ALA A 316 -7.84 19.57 -11.90
CA ALA A 316 -7.52 19.36 -10.49
C ALA A 316 -6.91 17.98 -10.20
N LYS A 317 -7.28 16.94 -10.96
CA LYS A 317 -6.98 15.56 -10.60
C LYS A 317 -5.49 15.28 -10.42
N SER A 318 -4.61 15.80 -11.26
CA SER A 318 -3.17 15.53 -11.19
C SER A 318 -2.57 16.07 -9.89
N SER A 319 -2.75 17.37 -9.63
CA SER A 319 -2.29 18.05 -8.42
C SER A 319 -2.87 17.39 -7.17
N VAL A 320 -4.19 17.20 -7.12
CA VAL A 320 -4.86 16.57 -5.96
C VAL A 320 -4.36 15.14 -5.75
N THR A 321 -4.25 14.32 -6.80
CA THR A 321 -3.76 12.94 -6.65
C THR A 321 -2.32 12.93 -6.11
N GLN A 322 -1.48 13.87 -6.55
CA GLN A 322 -0.11 14.01 -6.04
C GLN A 322 -0.09 14.38 -4.56
N SER A 323 -0.89 15.37 -4.13
CA SER A 323 -1.01 15.75 -2.70
C SER A 323 -1.55 14.59 -1.86
N LEU A 324 -2.54 13.85 -2.37
CA LEU A 324 -3.09 12.67 -1.71
C LEU A 324 -2.04 11.57 -1.52
N THR A 325 -1.18 11.33 -2.52
CA THR A 325 -0.07 10.38 -2.41
C THR A 325 1.06 10.82 -1.50
N LYS A 326 1.11 12.09 -1.09
CA LYS A 326 2.09 12.59 -0.10
C LYS A 326 1.51 12.54 1.32
N SER A 327 0.25 12.94 1.47
CA SER A 327 -0.26 13.37 2.78
C SER A 327 -1.40 12.51 3.33
N SER A 328 -2.01 11.61 2.56
CA SER A 328 -3.11 10.75 3.04
C SER A 328 -2.62 9.30 3.25
N PRO A 329 -2.43 8.86 4.51
CA PRO A 329 -2.16 7.46 4.85
C PRO A 329 -3.12 6.47 4.19
N PHE A 330 -4.40 6.85 4.04
CA PHE A 330 -5.42 6.03 3.37
C PHE A 330 -5.10 5.71 1.92
N ILE A 331 -4.44 6.63 1.22
CA ILE A 331 -4.04 6.45 -0.18
C ILE A 331 -2.70 5.72 -0.29
N VAL A 332 -1.75 6.03 0.59
CA VAL A 332 -0.36 5.57 0.46
C VAL A 332 -0.12 4.20 1.10
N GLN A 333 -0.70 3.95 2.27
CA GLN A 333 -0.35 2.74 3.02
C GLN A 333 -0.95 1.50 2.34
N ASP A 334 -0.08 0.53 2.12
CA ASP A 334 -0.45 -0.83 1.74
C ASP A 334 -0.69 -1.61 3.03
N LEU A 335 -1.91 -1.51 3.53
CA LEU A 335 -2.30 -2.14 4.78
C LEU A 335 -2.11 -3.66 4.74
N ALA A 336 -2.33 -4.29 3.58
CA ALA A 336 -2.11 -5.72 3.41
C ALA A 336 -0.65 -6.06 3.76
N LYS A 337 0.32 -5.34 3.19
CA LYS A 337 1.74 -5.51 3.53
C LYS A 337 2.03 -5.27 5.00
N ALA A 338 1.55 -4.16 5.56
CA ALA A 338 1.81 -3.79 6.95
C ALA A 338 1.28 -4.85 7.93
N THR A 339 0.02 -5.27 7.77
CA THR A 339 -0.59 -6.29 8.62
C THR A 339 0.03 -7.67 8.39
N CYS A 340 0.37 -8.05 7.16
CA CYS A 340 1.08 -9.31 6.89
C CYS A 340 2.46 -9.36 7.54
N PHE A 341 3.19 -8.24 7.53
CA PHE A 341 4.45 -8.13 8.24
C PHE A 341 4.24 -8.35 9.75
N THR A 342 3.26 -7.68 10.37
CA THR A 342 2.92 -7.90 11.78
C THR A 342 2.52 -9.35 12.07
N ILE A 343 1.71 -9.98 11.22
CA ILE A 343 1.33 -11.39 11.38
C ILE A 343 2.58 -12.30 11.27
N SER A 344 3.47 -12.04 10.32
CA SER A 344 4.69 -12.81 10.16
C SER A 344 5.60 -12.71 11.38
N GLU A 345 5.80 -11.49 11.88
CA GLU A 345 6.70 -11.19 13.00
C GLU A 345 6.12 -11.67 14.35
N GLU A 346 4.84 -11.39 14.63
CA GLU A 346 4.26 -11.63 15.96
C GLU A 346 3.54 -12.98 16.12
N VAL A 347 3.14 -13.61 15.01
CA VAL A 347 2.31 -14.83 15.04
C VAL A 347 3.04 -16.00 14.40
N LEU A 348 3.46 -15.88 13.13
CA LEU A 348 4.06 -17.02 12.41
C LEU A 348 5.44 -17.39 12.98
N SER A 349 6.26 -16.40 13.37
CA SER A 349 7.59 -16.63 13.96
C SER A 349 7.53 -17.35 15.32
N VAL A 350 6.39 -17.28 16.04
CA VAL A 350 6.26 -17.84 17.40
C VAL A 350 6.37 -19.35 17.39
N ILE A 351 5.82 -20.01 16.36
CA ILE A 351 5.82 -21.46 16.22
C ILE A 351 6.72 -21.83 15.03
N PRO A 352 7.92 -22.37 15.31
CA PRO A 352 8.87 -22.73 14.25
C PRO A 352 8.28 -23.73 13.25
N GLN A 353 8.44 -23.43 11.97
CA GLN A 353 8.06 -24.31 10.87
C GLN A 353 9.22 -25.24 10.52
N LEU A 354 8.93 -26.47 10.11
CA LEU A 354 9.99 -27.44 9.77
C LEU A 354 10.77 -27.00 8.53
N ASN A 355 10.09 -26.36 7.57
CA ASN A 355 10.64 -25.93 6.28
C ASN A 355 11.87 -25.01 6.44
N ASP A 356 11.90 -24.18 7.48
CA ASP A 356 13.01 -23.26 7.79
C ASP A 356 14.30 -23.98 8.24
N TYR A 357 14.22 -25.28 8.55
CA TYR A 357 15.33 -26.08 9.07
C TYR A 357 15.66 -27.31 8.22
N LEU A 358 15.14 -27.37 7.00
CA LEU A 358 15.46 -28.44 6.06
C LEU A 358 16.89 -28.27 5.53
N CYS A 359 17.57 -29.39 5.31
CA CYS A 359 18.89 -29.42 4.72
C CYS A 359 18.75 -29.19 3.20
N PRO A 360 19.43 -28.20 2.61
CA PRO A 360 19.29 -27.89 1.19
C PRO A 360 19.70 -29.02 0.22
N ILE A 361 20.45 -30.01 0.72
CA ILE A 361 20.95 -31.13 -0.10
C ILE A 361 19.93 -32.28 -0.13
N CYS A 362 19.38 -32.66 1.01
CA CYS A 362 18.49 -33.83 1.13
C CYS A 362 17.02 -33.49 1.40
N PHE A 363 16.67 -32.20 1.51
CA PHE A 363 15.31 -31.70 1.75
C PHE A 363 14.60 -32.31 2.96
N SER A 364 15.39 -32.76 3.95
CA SER A 364 14.91 -33.31 5.22
C SER A 364 15.48 -32.51 6.38
N VAL A 365 14.94 -32.64 7.59
CA VAL A 365 15.41 -31.89 8.77
C VAL A 365 16.94 -31.95 8.91
N SER A 366 17.57 -30.80 9.16
CA SER A 366 19.03 -30.68 9.28
C SER A 366 19.56 -31.29 10.58
N TRP A 367 19.40 -32.60 10.77
CA TRP A 367 19.76 -33.27 12.01
C TRP A 367 21.28 -33.37 12.22
N ARG A 368 21.72 -33.03 13.44
CA ARG A 368 23.14 -32.76 13.78
C ARG A 368 23.78 -31.81 12.75
N PRO A 369 23.25 -30.58 12.65
CA PRO A 369 23.65 -29.69 11.58
C PRO A 369 25.09 -29.23 11.76
N VAL A 370 25.86 -29.30 10.69
CA VAL A 370 27.23 -28.82 10.60
C VAL A 370 27.18 -27.41 10.05
N ARG A 371 27.68 -26.44 10.82
CA ARG A 371 27.83 -25.05 10.41
C ARG A 371 29.20 -24.85 9.77
N LEU A 372 29.21 -24.61 8.47
CA LEU A 372 30.44 -24.30 7.75
C LEU A 372 30.96 -22.91 8.15
N ARG A 373 32.24 -22.63 7.88
CA ARG A 373 32.83 -21.30 8.13
C ARG A 373 32.07 -20.18 7.42
N CYS A 374 31.54 -20.45 6.22
CA CYS A 374 30.69 -19.52 5.47
C CYS A 374 29.31 -19.24 6.12
N GLY A 375 28.96 -19.90 7.24
CA GLY A 375 27.73 -19.70 7.98
C GLY A 375 26.56 -20.63 7.61
N HIS A 376 26.62 -21.27 6.44
CA HIS A 376 25.59 -22.20 5.95
C HIS A 376 25.53 -23.51 6.75
N LEU A 377 24.33 -24.08 6.88
CA LEU A 377 24.03 -25.27 7.68
C LEU A 377 23.57 -26.44 6.80
N PHE A 378 24.11 -27.62 7.08
CA PHE A 378 23.73 -28.88 6.42
C PHE A 378 23.66 -30.03 7.43
N CYS A 379 22.90 -31.09 7.17
CA CYS A 379 22.89 -32.24 8.07
C CYS A 379 24.23 -33.02 8.01
N ILE A 380 24.61 -33.65 9.13
CA ILE A 380 25.90 -34.36 9.25
C ILE A 380 26.13 -35.38 8.12
N ARG A 381 25.08 -36.11 7.71
CA ARG A 381 25.20 -37.14 6.67
C ARG A 381 25.55 -36.53 5.31
N CYS A 382 24.87 -35.46 4.90
CA CYS A 382 25.20 -34.81 3.64
C CYS A 382 26.62 -34.24 3.66
N MET A 383 27.07 -33.75 4.82
CA MET A 383 28.42 -33.20 4.95
C MET A 383 29.49 -34.29 4.85
N ILE A 384 29.28 -35.46 5.46
CA ILE A 384 30.15 -36.63 5.30
C ILE A 384 30.20 -37.09 3.84
N VAL A 385 29.04 -37.17 3.15
CA VAL A 385 28.99 -37.58 1.73
C VAL A 385 29.83 -36.64 0.87
N MET A 386 29.65 -35.32 1.03
CA MET A 386 30.43 -34.34 0.27
C MET A 386 31.94 -34.42 0.55
N GLN A 387 32.33 -34.68 1.80
CA GLN A 387 33.73 -34.89 2.15
C GLN A 387 34.32 -36.16 1.54
N GLN A 388 33.54 -37.25 1.48
CA GLN A 388 33.94 -38.50 0.83
C GLN A 388 34.08 -38.36 -0.69
N GLU A 389 33.27 -37.49 -1.31
CA GLU A 389 33.33 -37.13 -2.72
C GLU A 389 34.40 -36.07 -3.04
N GLU A 390 35.21 -35.66 -2.05
CA GLU A 390 36.23 -34.61 -2.16
C GLU A 390 35.68 -33.26 -2.68
N ASN A 391 34.38 -33.00 -2.47
CA ASN A 391 33.72 -31.78 -2.90
C ASN A 391 33.80 -30.69 -1.83
N ASP A 392 34.78 -29.78 -1.97
CA ASP A 392 35.03 -28.74 -0.98
C ASP A 392 34.06 -27.53 -1.05
N GLN A 393 33.23 -27.45 -2.09
CA GLN A 393 32.42 -26.26 -2.35
C GLN A 393 31.11 -26.30 -1.57
N CYS A 394 30.84 -25.23 -0.81
CA CYS A 394 29.53 -25.04 -0.18
C CYS A 394 28.41 -25.00 -1.24
N PRO A 395 27.34 -25.81 -1.13
CA PRO A 395 26.24 -25.82 -2.11
C PRO A 395 25.49 -24.49 -2.27
N LEU A 396 25.56 -23.59 -1.28
CA LEU A 396 24.84 -22.32 -1.29
C LEU A 396 25.70 -21.15 -1.77
N CYS A 397 26.94 -20.98 -1.26
CA CYS A 397 27.82 -19.87 -1.64
C CYS A 397 29.05 -20.25 -2.49
N ARG A 398 29.30 -21.54 -2.71
CA ARG A 398 30.44 -22.09 -3.46
C ARG A 398 31.82 -21.82 -2.84
N GLU A 399 31.89 -21.32 -1.61
CA GLU A 399 33.14 -21.16 -0.87
C GLU A 399 33.74 -22.54 -0.50
N ALA A 400 35.07 -22.64 -0.53
CA ALA A 400 35.82 -23.86 -0.20
C ALA A 400 35.97 -24.00 1.33
N VAL A 401 35.00 -24.67 1.96
CA VAL A 401 34.85 -24.75 3.42
C VAL A 401 34.31 -26.10 3.90
N VAL A 402 34.09 -27.07 3.00
CA VAL A 402 33.45 -28.36 3.33
C VAL A 402 34.47 -29.34 3.90
N LEU A 403 35.66 -29.45 3.30
CA LEU A 403 36.69 -30.42 3.70
C LEU A 403 37.33 -30.09 5.06
N GLU A 404 37.31 -28.82 5.47
CA GLU A 404 37.78 -28.41 6.79
C GLU A 404 36.78 -28.65 7.93
N ALA A 405 35.51 -28.92 7.60
CA ALA A 405 34.47 -29.08 8.61
C ALA A 405 34.70 -30.38 9.41
N THR A 406 34.68 -30.28 10.73
CA THR A 406 34.87 -31.42 11.63
C THR A 406 33.66 -31.58 12.54
N GLU A 407 33.69 -32.59 13.42
CA GLU A 407 32.69 -32.77 14.48
C GLU A 407 32.51 -31.53 15.37
N LYS A 408 33.53 -30.66 15.48
CA LYS A 408 33.48 -29.41 16.25
C LYS A 408 32.57 -28.36 15.62
N ASN A 409 32.27 -28.49 14.33
CA ASN A 409 31.39 -27.59 13.58
C ASN A 409 29.90 -27.96 13.75
N ILE A 410 29.57 -29.04 14.47
CA ILE A 410 28.17 -29.38 14.78
C ILE A 410 27.61 -28.33 15.73
N ASP A 411 26.52 -27.68 15.33
CA ASP A 411 25.87 -26.62 16.11
C ASP A 411 25.05 -27.23 17.28
N PRO A 412 25.53 -27.16 18.54
CA PRO A 412 24.88 -27.84 19.66
C PRO A 412 23.56 -27.16 20.06
N GLU A 413 23.41 -25.86 19.79
CA GLU A 413 22.20 -25.10 20.07
C GLU A 413 21.09 -25.52 19.10
N MET A 414 21.43 -25.61 17.82
CA MET A 414 20.51 -26.09 16.80
C MET A 414 20.12 -27.56 17.02
N VAL A 415 21.05 -28.43 17.46
CA VAL A 415 20.72 -29.80 17.87
C VAL A 415 19.65 -29.82 18.97
N LYS A 416 19.85 -29.04 20.05
CA LYS A 416 18.88 -28.95 21.15
C LYS A 416 17.54 -28.42 20.66
N PHE A 417 17.56 -27.39 19.82
CA PHE A 417 16.37 -26.77 19.25
C PHE A 417 15.57 -27.74 18.38
N LEU A 418 16.21 -28.40 17.42
CA LEU A 418 15.55 -29.35 16.51
C LEU A 418 14.97 -30.53 17.28
N TYR A 419 15.70 -31.08 18.24
CA TYR A 419 15.20 -32.18 19.06
C TYR A 419 14.00 -31.77 19.94
N ALA A 420 14.01 -30.54 20.45
CA ALA A 420 12.92 -30.02 21.28
C ALA A 420 11.64 -29.71 20.48
N ASN A 421 11.77 -29.19 19.26
CA ASN A 421 10.65 -28.75 18.44
C ASN A 421 10.15 -29.83 17.46
N PHE A 422 11.04 -30.61 16.85
CA PHE A 422 10.75 -31.53 15.73
C PHE A 422 11.19 -32.96 16.04
N LYS A 423 10.85 -33.45 17.25
CA LYS A 423 11.33 -34.74 17.77
C LYS A 423 11.04 -35.93 16.85
N ALA A 424 9.87 -35.97 16.21
CA ALA A 424 9.50 -37.07 15.32
C ALA A 424 10.37 -37.08 14.06
N ASP A 425 10.49 -35.92 13.41
CA ASP A 425 11.28 -35.72 12.19
C ASP A 425 12.77 -36.00 12.43
N VAL A 426 13.28 -35.53 13.56
CA VAL A 426 14.65 -35.77 13.99
C VAL A 426 14.93 -37.26 14.24
N LYS A 427 13.99 -37.99 14.87
CA LYS A 427 14.15 -39.43 15.09
C LYS A 427 14.12 -40.22 13.79
N GLU A 428 13.23 -39.85 12.88
CA GLU A 428 13.16 -40.45 11.56
C GLU A 428 14.46 -40.17 10.78
N LYS A 429 14.95 -38.93 10.80
CA LYS A 429 16.24 -38.59 10.17
C LYS A 429 17.42 -39.31 10.81
N GLN A 430 17.44 -39.47 12.13
CA GLN A 430 18.47 -40.24 12.83
C GLN A 430 18.47 -41.70 12.37
N ARG A 431 17.29 -42.33 12.26
CA ARG A 431 17.15 -43.69 11.73
C ARG A 431 17.67 -43.78 10.30
N GLN A 432 17.32 -42.83 9.43
CA GLN A 432 17.82 -42.78 8.04
C GLN A 432 19.35 -42.65 8.00
N ASN A 433 19.93 -41.80 8.86
CA ASN A 433 21.38 -41.65 8.96
C ASN A 433 22.06 -42.94 9.42
N GLU A 434 21.48 -43.67 10.39
CA GLU A 434 22.00 -44.96 10.86
C GLU A 434 21.93 -46.06 9.80
N ILE A 435 20.84 -46.11 9.03
CA ILE A 435 20.72 -47.02 7.88
C ILE A 435 21.79 -46.70 6.84
N ALA A 436 21.93 -45.44 6.45
CA ALA A 436 22.90 -45.01 5.46
C ALA A 436 24.36 -45.27 5.90
N ALA A 437 24.70 -44.99 7.17
CA ALA A 437 26.02 -45.30 7.71
C ALA A 437 26.29 -46.82 7.78
N GLY A 438 25.25 -47.62 8.01
CA GLY A 438 25.36 -49.08 7.95
C GLY A 438 25.58 -49.59 6.53
N ILE A 439 24.96 -48.98 5.52
CA ILE A 439 25.22 -49.26 4.10
C ILE A 439 26.67 -48.93 3.74
N ASP A 440 27.19 -47.77 4.17
CA ASP A 440 28.60 -47.40 3.91
C ASP A 440 29.58 -48.41 4.52
N ARG A 441 29.24 -49.00 5.67
CA ARG A 441 30.12 -49.93 6.40
C ARG A 441 30.01 -51.39 5.96
N TRP A 442 28.82 -51.84 5.56
CA TRP A 442 28.50 -53.26 5.32
C TRP A 442 27.96 -53.54 3.90
N GLY A 443 27.82 -52.50 3.08
CA GLY A 443 27.24 -52.59 1.74
C GLY A 443 25.71 -52.65 1.73
N ALA A 444 25.14 -52.74 0.53
CA ALA A 444 23.69 -52.68 0.29
C ALA A 444 22.88 -53.79 1.01
N ALA A 445 23.50 -54.93 1.33
CA ALA A 445 22.86 -56.02 2.06
C ALA A 445 22.35 -55.61 3.45
N TYR A 446 22.92 -54.55 4.04
CA TYR A 446 22.49 -54.02 5.33
C TYR A 446 21.09 -53.39 5.29
N GLU A 447 20.70 -52.79 4.16
CA GLU A 447 19.40 -52.13 4.03
C GLU A 447 18.25 -53.13 4.11
N HIS A 448 18.39 -54.26 3.42
CA HIS A 448 17.40 -55.34 3.44
C HIS A 448 17.15 -55.85 4.86
N ALA A 449 18.22 -56.09 5.63
CA ALA A 449 18.10 -56.53 7.02
C ALA A 449 17.39 -55.51 7.95
N GLN A 450 17.41 -54.22 7.61
CA GLN A 450 16.71 -53.18 8.39
C GLN A 450 15.27 -52.95 7.94
N ARG A 451 14.96 -53.15 6.65
CA ARG A 451 13.58 -53.12 6.13
C ARG A 451 12.79 -54.36 6.55
N ASP A 452 13.45 -55.51 6.65
CA ASP A 452 12.85 -56.81 6.98
C ASP A 452 12.74 -57.10 8.49
N ARG A 453 12.97 -56.10 9.36
CA ARG A 453 12.64 -56.25 10.78
C ARG A 453 11.12 -56.37 10.92
N CYS A 454 10.65 -57.62 10.96
CA CYS A 454 9.30 -58.03 11.27
C CYS A 454 8.70 -57.19 12.40
N VAL A 455 7.55 -56.58 12.11
CA VAL A 455 6.61 -56.15 13.14
C VAL A 455 6.15 -57.44 13.84
N VAL A 456 6.70 -57.71 15.02
CA VAL A 456 6.02 -58.59 15.97
C VAL A 456 4.81 -57.78 16.44
N MET A 457 3.63 -58.12 15.93
CA MET A 457 2.36 -57.57 16.43
C MET A 457 2.13 -57.97 17.90
#